data_AF-A0A9E6DXF8-F1
#
_entry.id   AF-A0A9E6DXF8-F1
#
_cell.length_a   1.000
_cell.length_b   1.000
_cell.length_c   1.000
_cell.angle_alpha   90.00
_cell.angle_beta   90.00
_cell.angle_gamma   90.00
#
_symmetry.space_group_name_H-M   'P 1'
#
loop_
_entity.id
_entity.type
_entity.pdbx_description
1 polymer ?
#
loop_
_entity_poly.entity_id
_entity_poly.type
_entity_poly.pdbx_seq_one_letter_code
_entity_poly.pdbx_strand_id
1 'polypeptide(L)'
;MTKTVQANDYSVGHPWYYKLGGKVLTPKQILESVRQSEYQGYMQDDIEKLNKKSEPMRSASIRKLTLQIKKDLNKSLSQYRKYVHKLSYFRK
;
A
#
# COMPACT_ATOMS: atom_id res chain seq x y z
N MET A 1 1.54 -38.03 1.56
CA MET A 1 1.38 -37.07 2.68
C MET A 1 0.86 -35.77 2.11
N THR A 2 -0.42 -35.44 2.31
CA THR A 2 -1.02 -34.19 1.85
C THR A 2 -0.66 -33.07 2.83
N LYS A 3 0.23 -32.16 2.40
CA LYS A 3 0.61 -31.00 3.21
C LYS A 3 -0.55 -30.00 3.23
N THR A 4 -1.18 -29.81 4.39
CA THR A 4 -2.25 -28.83 4.56
C THR A 4 -1.64 -27.43 4.50
N VAL A 5 -1.99 -26.65 3.46
CA VAL A 5 -1.49 -25.28 3.29
C VAL A 5 -2.30 -24.32 4.17
N GLN A 6 -1.61 -23.51 4.98
CA GLN A 6 -2.21 -22.56 5.90
C GLN A 6 -2.01 -21.11 5.41
N ALA A 7 -2.78 -20.17 5.96
CA ALA A 7 -2.63 -18.76 5.62
C ALA A 7 -1.20 -18.24 5.86
N ASN A 8 -0.54 -18.71 6.92
CA ASN A 8 0.82 -18.28 7.30
C ASN A 8 1.91 -18.70 6.30
N ASP A 9 1.60 -19.60 5.37
CA ASP A 9 2.51 -19.98 4.28
C ASP A 9 2.59 -18.90 3.18
N TYR A 10 1.67 -17.92 3.22
CA TYR A 10 1.59 -16.83 2.26
C TYR A 10 1.85 -15.48 2.92
N SER A 11 2.49 -14.58 2.18
CA SER A 11 2.64 -13.19 2.64
C SER A 11 1.30 -12.47 2.63
N VAL A 12 1.19 -11.40 3.43
CA VAL A 12 0.02 -10.51 3.48
C VAL A 12 -0.27 -9.80 2.14
N GLY A 13 0.67 -9.83 1.18
CA GLY A 13 0.48 -9.33 -0.18
C GLY A 13 -0.15 -10.35 -1.14
N HIS A 14 -0.24 -11.63 -0.75
CA HIS A 14 -0.69 -12.70 -1.62
C HIS A 14 -2.20 -12.97 -1.46
N PRO A 15 -2.99 -13.14 -2.54
CA PRO A 15 -4.42 -13.40 -2.44
C PRO A 15 -4.80 -14.65 -1.60
N TRP A 16 -4.02 -15.73 -1.67
CA TRP A 16 -4.25 -16.96 -0.90
C TRP A 16 -4.19 -16.76 0.61
N TYR A 17 -3.38 -15.81 1.10
CA TYR A 17 -3.36 -15.44 2.53
C TYR A 17 -4.77 -15.08 3.01
N TYR A 18 -5.48 -14.23 2.26
CA TYR A 18 -6.83 -13.81 2.62
C TYR A 18 -7.88 -14.90 2.35
N LYS A 19 -7.71 -15.71 1.30
CA LYS A 19 -8.61 -16.83 1.01
C LYS A 19 -8.55 -17.90 2.11
N LEU A 20 -7.39 -18.15 2.70
CA LEU A 20 -7.18 -19.12 3.78
C LEU A 20 -7.47 -18.55 5.19
N GLY A 21 -8.14 -17.39 5.28
CA GLY A 21 -8.57 -16.82 6.57
C GLY A 21 -7.57 -15.88 7.24
N GLY A 22 -6.49 -15.49 6.56
CA GLY A 22 -5.49 -14.56 7.09
C GLY A 22 -6.09 -13.23 7.57
N LYS A 23 -5.44 -12.62 8.57
CA LYS A 23 -5.92 -11.37 9.20
C LYS A 23 -5.86 -10.20 8.22
N VAL A 24 -6.97 -9.45 8.12
CA VAL A 24 -7.00 -8.20 7.36
C VAL A 24 -6.24 -7.11 8.14
N LEU A 25 -5.13 -6.62 7.58
CA LEU A 25 -4.34 -5.55 8.19
C LEU A 25 -4.94 -4.19 7.89
N THR A 26 -5.09 -3.33 8.89
CA THR A 26 -5.55 -1.94 8.71
C THR A 26 -4.53 -1.10 7.93
N PRO A 27 -4.94 0.01 7.28
CA PRO A 27 -4.00 0.90 6.61
C PRO A 27 -2.86 1.41 7.51
N LYS A 28 -3.13 1.62 8.82
CA LYS A 28 -2.10 2.01 9.78
C LYS A 28 -1.08 0.90 10.02
N GLN A 29 -1.52 -0.36 10.12
CA GLN A 29 -0.62 -1.51 10.26
C GLN A 29 0.21 -1.73 9.00
N ILE A 30 -0.38 -1.55 7.81
CA ILE A 30 0.33 -1.62 6.54
C ILE A 30 1.42 -0.53 6.51
N LEU A 31 1.07 0.72 6.85
CA LEU A 31 2.04 1.81 6.93
C LEU A 31 3.19 1.48 7.90
N GLU A 32 2.88 0.96 9.08
CA GLU A 32 3.90 0.61 10.06
C GLU A 32 4.83 -0.51 9.55
N SER A 33 4.28 -1.55 8.91
CA SER A 33 5.11 -2.60 8.31
C SER A 33 6.03 -2.08 7.21
N VAL A 34 5.58 -1.06 6.46
CA VAL A 34 6.39 -0.43 5.40
C VAL A 34 7.44 0.51 5.99
N ARG A 35 7.19 1.15 7.12
CA ARG A 35 8.20 1.96 7.83
C ARG A 35 9.29 1.10 8.45
N GLN A 36 8.93 -0.10 8.88
CA GLN A 36 9.85 -1.09 9.44
C GLN A 36 10.62 -1.82 8.34
N SER A 37 10.10 -1.87 7.11
CA SER A 37 10.90 -2.26 5.98
C SER A 37 11.81 -1.09 5.56
N GLU A 38 13.00 -1.39 5.08
CA GLU A 38 13.91 -0.38 4.53
C GLU A 38 13.42 0.18 3.17
N TYR A 39 12.12 0.03 2.87
CA TYR A 39 11.53 0.38 1.60
C TYR A 39 11.41 1.89 1.43
N GLN A 40 12.16 2.43 0.47
CA GLN A 40 12.19 3.86 0.16
C GLN A 40 11.02 4.34 -0.71
N GLY A 41 10.14 3.43 -1.13
CA GLY A 41 9.00 3.76 -1.99
C GLY A 41 9.31 3.64 -3.47
N TYR A 42 8.27 3.48 -4.27
CA TYR A 42 8.36 3.31 -5.74
C TYR A 42 8.67 4.61 -6.49
N MET A 43 8.59 5.77 -5.83
CA MET A 43 8.78 7.09 -6.42
C MET A 43 10.13 7.72 -6.07
N GLN A 44 11.07 6.96 -5.52
CA GLN A 44 12.37 7.48 -5.08
C GLN A 44 13.04 8.29 -6.20
N ASP A 45 13.17 7.72 -7.39
CA ASP A 45 13.80 8.39 -8.55
C ASP A 45 13.07 9.67 -8.97
N ASP A 46 11.74 9.68 -8.90
CA ASP A 46 10.94 10.85 -9.24
C ASP A 46 11.15 11.99 -8.23
N ILE A 47 11.23 11.66 -6.94
CA ILE A 47 11.51 12.62 -5.87
C ILE A 47 12.91 13.21 -6.03
N GLU A 48 13.91 12.38 -6.33
CA GLU A 48 15.28 12.83 -6.58
C GLU A 48 15.37 13.77 -7.79
N LYS A 49 14.70 13.44 -8.90
CA LYS A 49 14.61 14.31 -10.09
C LYS A 49 13.95 15.65 -9.76
N LEU A 50 12.92 15.65 -8.91
CA LEU A 50 12.27 16.88 -8.49
C LEU A 50 13.20 17.74 -7.64
N ASN A 51 13.96 17.14 -6.72
CA ASN A 51 14.89 17.88 -5.86
C ASN A 51 16.02 18.56 -6.62
N LYS A 52 16.40 18.05 -7.80
CA LYS A 52 17.41 18.64 -8.68
C LYS A 52 16.93 19.88 -9.45
N LYS A 53 15.64 20.24 -9.39
CA LYS A 53 15.12 21.44 -10.07
C LYS A 53 15.52 22.72 -9.32
N SER A 54 15.70 23.80 -10.06
CA SER A 54 15.88 25.13 -9.48
C SER A 54 14.56 25.70 -8.93
N GLU A 55 14.65 26.65 -7.99
CA GLU A 55 13.48 27.43 -7.59
C GLU A 55 13.10 28.46 -8.67
N PRO A 56 11.80 28.77 -8.85
CA PRO A 56 10.64 28.32 -8.07
C PRO A 56 10.01 27.00 -8.58
N MET A 57 10.58 26.40 -9.64
CA MET A 57 10.01 25.22 -10.31
C MET A 57 10.01 23.98 -9.40
N ARG A 58 11.03 23.84 -8.55
CA ARG A 58 11.13 22.77 -7.55
C ARG A 58 9.92 22.77 -6.63
N SER A 59 9.69 23.89 -5.93
CA SER A 59 8.58 24.03 -4.99
C SER A 59 7.21 23.82 -5.65
N ALA A 60 7.00 24.37 -6.85
CA ALA A 60 5.76 24.17 -7.60
C ALA A 60 5.54 22.70 -7.98
N SER A 61 6.59 22.01 -8.42
CA SER A 61 6.52 20.60 -8.80
C SER A 61 6.25 19.69 -7.59
N ILE A 62 6.91 19.94 -6.45
CA ILE A 62 6.69 19.19 -5.20
C ILE A 62 5.24 19.35 -4.73
N ARG A 63 4.68 20.56 -4.77
CA ARG A 63 3.26 20.79 -4.43
C ARG A 63 2.33 20.00 -5.33
N LYS A 64 2.57 20.04 -6.64
CA LYS A 64 1.76 19.29 -7.63
C LYS A 64 1.84 17.78 -7.37
N LEU A 65 3.03 17.23 -7.16
CA LEU A 65 3.22 15.82 -6.88
C LEU A 65 2.51 15.41 -5.58
N THR A 66 2.66 16.21 -4.52
CA THR A 66 2.04 15.94 -3.22
C THR A 66 0.52 15.88 -3.34
N LEU A 67 -0.09 16.78 -4.12
CA LEU A 67 -1.53 16.78 -4.35
C LEU A 67 -1.98 15.49 -5.07
N GLN A 68 -1.23 15.07 -6.09
CA GLN A 68 -1.50 13.84 -6.83
C GLN A 68 -1.41 12.61 -5.92
N ILE A 69 -0.33 12.48 -5.14
CA ILE A 69 -0.13 11.35 -4.20
C ILE A 69 -1.29 11.29 -3.19
N LYS A 70 -1.71 12.43 -2.62
CA LYS A 70 -2.86 12.48 -1.70
C LYS A 70 -4.16 12.00 -2.36
N LYS A 71 -4.39 12.37 -3.62
CA LYS A 71 -5.57 11.92 -4.39
C LYS A 71 -5.53 10.41 -4.60
N ASP A 72 -4.38 9.87 -5.00
CA ASP A 72 -4.22 8.44 -5.26
C ASP A 72 -4.29 7.60 -3.98
N LEU A 73 -3.74 8.11 -2.88
CA LEU A 73 -3.88 7.49 -1.55
C LEU A 73 -5.36 7.40 -1.15
N ASN A 74 -6.12 8.49 -1.30
CA ASN A 74 -7.54 8.49 -0.97
C ASN A 74 -8.35 7.50 -1.83
N LYS A 75 -8.04 7.42 -3.13
CA LYS A 75 -8.64 6.43 -4.03
C LYS A 75 -8.33 5.00 -3.58
N SER A 76 -7.07 4.74 -3.26
CA SER A 76 -6.59 3.43 -2.81
C SER A 76 -7.23 3.02 -1.48
N LEU A 77 -7.34 3.94 -0.51
CA LEU A 77 -8.02 3.70 0.76
C LEU A 77 -9.52 3.37 0.57
N SER A 78 -10.19 4.06 -0.34
CA SER A 78 -11.58 3.76 -0.67
C SER A 78 -11.75 2.39 -1.32
N GLN A 79 -10.86 2.01 -2.24
CA GLN A 79 -10.85 0.67 -2.84
C GLN A 79 -10.55 -0.40 -1.79
N TYR A 80 -9.56 -0.18 -0.93
CA TYR A 80 -9.23 -1.07 0.18
C TYR A 80 -10.47 -1.33 1.05
N ARG A 81 -11.18 -0.29 1.51
CA ARG A 81 -12.40 -0.43 2.31
C ARG A 81 -13.47 -1.26 1.59
N LYS A 82 -13.67 -1.02 0.30
CA LYS A 82 -14.61 -1.79 -0.54
C LYS A 82 -14.25 -3.28 -0.57
N TYR A 83 -12.97 -3.61 -0.78
CA TYR A 83 -12.53 -5.00 -0.86
C TYR A 83 -12.54 -5.71 0.50
N VAL A 84 -12.18 -5.03 1.58
CA VAL A 84 -12.30 -5.57 2.94
C VAL A 84 -13.76 -5.89 3.27
N HIS A 85 -14.69 -5.00 2.92
CA HIS A 85 -16.12 -5.26 3.12
C HIS A 85 -16.58 -6.49 2.33
N LYS A 86 -16.23 -6.58 1.03
CA LYS A 86 -16.53 -7.75 0.21
C LYS A 86 -15.95 -9.04 0.79
N LEU A 87 -14.68 -9.01 1.20
CA LEU A 87 -14.02 -10.15 1.82
C LEU A 87 -14.74 -10.57 3.12
N SER A 88 -15.18 -9.62 3.94
CA SER A 88 -15.95 -9.91 5.15
C SER A 88 -17.28 -10.59 4.84
N TYR A 89 -17.92 -10.23 3.73
CA TYR A 89 -19.16 -10.88 3.27
C TYR A 89 -18.90 -12.32 2.82
N PHE A 90 -17.83 -12.57 2.06
CA PHE A 90 -17.46 -13.94 1.62
C PHE A 90 -16.98 -14.86 2.75
N ARG A 91 -16.61 -14.31 3.91
CA ARG A 91 -16.18 -15.09 5.08
C ARG A 91 -17.33 -15.44 6.03
N LYS A 92 -18.52 -14.88 5.82
CA LYS A 92 -19.75 -15.26 6.52
C LYS A 92 -20.40 -16.42 5.79
#